data_AF-A0A7T8QU61-F1
#
_entry.id   AF-A0A7T8QU61-F1
#
_cell.length_a   1.000
_cell.length_b   1.000
_cell.length_c   1.000
_cell.angle_alpha   90.00
_cell.angle_beta   90.00
_cell.angle_gamma   90.00
#
_symmetry.space_group_name_H-M   'P 1'
#
loop_
_entity.id
_entity.type
_entity.pdbx_description
1 polymer ?
#
loop_
_entity_poly.entity_id
_entity_poly.type
_entity_poly.pdbx_seq_one_letter_code
_entity_poly.pdbx_strand_id
1 'polypeptide(L)' 'DYTSGELLTGFLKKEVIDILTPIITDHQAKRKTITDEVVKEFMTPRSLKSKIVVDS' A
#
# COMPACT_ATOMS: atom_id res chain seq x y z
N ASP A 1 -15.62 20.86 -10.18
CA ASP A 1 -15.09 20.24 -11.41
C ASP A 1 -15.81 18.93 -11.75
N TYR A 2 -15.84 17.93 -10.84
CA TYR A 2 -16.63 16.72 -11.07
C TYR A 2 -18.16 16.95 -10.92
N THR A 3 -18.58 17.74 -9.94
CA THR A 3 -19.99 18.15 -9.73
C THR A 3 -20.43 19.32 -10.62
N SER A 4 -19.48 20.06 -11.23
CA SER A 4 -19.78 21.17 -12.15
C SER A 4 -19.95 20.73 -13.60
N GLY A 5 -19.74 19.45 -13.92
CA GLY A 5 -19.98 18.86 -15.25
C GLY A 5 -18.88 19.08 -16.28
N GLU A 6 -17.78 19.76 -15.91
CA GLU A 6 -16.64 20.02 -16.82
C GLU A 6 -15.74 18.79 -16.99
N LEU A 7 -15.74 17.86 -16.03
CA LEU A 7 -14.95 16.64 -16.11
C LEU A 7 -15.75 15.53 -16.80
N LEU A 8 -15.44 15.27 -18.08
CA LEU A 8 -15.92 14.08 -18.79
C LEU A 8 -15.51 12.81 -18.02
N THR A 9 -16.45 11.89 -17.83
CA THR A 9 -16.26 10.65 -17.04
C THR A 9 -15.10 9.77 -17.51
N GLY A 10 -14.69 9.90 -18.77
CA GLY A 10 -13.50 9.25 -19.33
C GLY A 10 -12.18 9.76 -18.74
N PHE A 11 -12.08 11.07 -18.45
CA PHE A 11 -10.90 11.64 -17.81
C PHE A 11 -10.82 11.22 -16.34
N LEU A 12 -11.94 11.17 -15.61
CA LEU A 12 -11.92 10.69 -14.22
C LEU A 12 -11.42 9.24 -14.13
N LYS A 13 -11.92 8.35 -14.99
CA LYS A 13 -11.48 6.94 -15.01
C LYS A 13 -9.99 6.83 -15.30
N LYS A 14 -9.47 7.66 -16.21
CA LYS A 14 -8.04 7.70 -16.53
C LYS A 14 -7.19 8.12 -15.33
N GLU A 15 -7.55 9.21 -14.66
CA GLU A 15 -6.83 9.67 -13.46
C GLU A 15 -6.79 8.60 -12.35
N VAL A 16 -7.92 7.91 -12.15
CA VAL A 16 -7.98 6.81 -11.17
C VAL A 16 -7.08 5.64 -11.57
N ILE A 17 -7.04 5.28 -12.86
CA ILE A 17 -6.15 4.23 -13.37
C ILE A 17 -4.69 4.64 -13.18
N ASP A 18 -4.34 5.87 -13.56
CA ASP A 18 -2.97 6.39 -13.51
C ASP A 18 -2.42 6.40 -12.06
N ILE A 19 -3.28 6.60 -11.06
CA ILE A 19 -2.91 6.55 -9.63
C ILE A 19 -2.89 5.11 -9.09
N LEU A 20 -3.91 4.30 -9.37
CA LEU A 20 -4.05 2.98 -8.75
C LEU A 20 -3.11 1.93 -9.34
N THR A 21 -2.85 2.00 -10.66
CA THR A 21 -1.97 1.05 -11.34
C THR A 21 -0.59 0.96 -10.70
N PRO A 22 0.17 2.05 -10.47
CA PRO A 22 1.50 1.95 -9.85
C PRO A 22 1.43 1.42 -8.41
N ILE A 23 0.41 1.79 -7.62
CA ILE A 23 0.23 1.31 -6.24
C ILE A 23 0.07 -0.22 -6.23
N ILE A 24 -0.80 -0.74 -7.11
CA ILE A 24 -1.06 -2.18 -7.19
C ILE A 24 0.15 -2.93 -7.72
N THR A 25 0.81 -2.41 -8.77
CA THR A 25 2.00 -3.03 -9.35
C THR A 25 3.14 -3.10 -8.34
N ASP A 26 3.41 -2.01 -7.60
CA ASP A 26 4.43 -1.97 -6.56
C ASP A 26 4.13 -2.93 -5.41
N HIS A 27 2.86 -2.99 -4.98
CA HIS A 27 2.43 -3.95 -3.96
C HIS A 27 2.64 -5.39 -4.43
N GLN A 28 2.27 -5.71 -5.68
CA GLN A 28 2.46 -7.04 -6.26
C GLN A 28 3.95 -7.40 -6.36
N ALA A 29 4.81 -6.46 -6.76
CA ALA A 29 6.25 -6.65 -6.81
C ALA A 29 6.83 -6.95 -5.42
N LYS A 30 6.49 -6.15 -4.40
CA LYS A 30 6.90 -6.37 -3.01
C LYS A 30 6.35 -7.68 -2.44
N ARG A 31 5.12 -8.07 -2.80
CA ARG A 31 4.54 -9.33 -2.36
C ARG A 31 5.29 -10.54 -2.89
N LYS A 32 5.76 -10.48 -4.15
CA LYS A 32 6.55 -11.57 -4.76
C LYS A 32 7.89 -11.81 -4.08
N THR A 33 8.44 -10.83 -3.37
CA THR A 33 9.71 -10.98 -2.64
C THR A 33 9.53 -11.57 -1.24
N ILE A 34 8.30 -11.82 -0.79
CA ILE A 34 8.03 -12.40 0.53
C ILE A 34 8.19 -13.92 0.45
N THR A 35 9.13 -14.45 1.22
CA THR A 35 9.35 -15.90 1.35
C THR A 35 8.57 -16.48 2.53
N ASP A 36 8.45 -17.81 2.58
CA ASP A 36 7.76 -18.51 3.66
C ASP A 36 8.45 -18.29 5.02
N GLU A 37 9.77 -18.14 5.03
CA GLU A 37 10.56 -17.82 6.23
C GLU A 37 10.21 -16.44 6.79
N VAL A 38 10.04 -15.45 5.90
CA VAL A 38 9.61 -14.10 6.28
C VAL A 38 8.21 -14.17 6.90
N VAL A 39 7.26 -14.86 6.25
CA VAL A 39 5.91 -15.03 6.81
C VAL A 39 5.97 -15.66 8.20
N LYS A 40 6.76 -16.73 8.37
CA LYS A 40 6.91 -17.42 9.64
C LYS A 40 7.49 -16.52 10.74
N GLU A 41 8.47 -15.67 10.42
CA GLU A 41 9.05 -14.72 11.38
C GLU A 41 8.02 -13.67 11.85
N PHE A 42 7.17 -13.19 10.95
CA PHE A 42 6.13 -12.21 11.28
C PHE A 42 4.93 -12.82 12.02
N MET A 43 4.64 -14.10 11.80
CA MET A 43 3.53 -14.82 12.45
C MET A 43 3.90 -15.48 13.79
N THR A 44 5.19 -15.54 14.13
CA THR A 44 5.66 -16.10 15.41
C THR A 44 5.72 -15.00 16.48
N PRO A 45 5.13 -15.20 17.67
CA PRO A 45 5.27 -14.25 18.78
C PRO A 45 6.74 -13.99 19.09
N ARG A 46 7.16 -12.73 18.99
CA ARG A 46 8.55 -12.32 19.22
C ARG A 46 8.63 -10.95 19.85
N SER A 47 9.73 -10.69 20.56
CA SER A 47 10.04 -9.35 21.04
C SER A 47 10.30 -8.41 19.85
N LEU A 48 9.50 -7.35 19.75
CA LEU A 48 9.66 -6.33 18.72
C LEU A 48 10.62 -5.25 19.21
N LYS A 49 11.46 -4.75 18.31
CA LYS A 49 12.29 -3.57 18.58
C LYS A 49 11.44 -2.31 18.46
N SER A 50 10.63 -2.02 19.45
CA SER A 50 10.03 -0.70 19.62
C SER A 50 10.97 0.15 20.47
N LYS A 51 11.36 1.34 19.98
CA LYS A 51 11.84 2.40 20.88
C LYS A 51 10.63 2.97 21.61
N ILE A 52 10.11 2.25 22.60
CA ILE A 52 9.27 2.91 23.60
C ILE A 52 10.27 3.58 24.55
N VAL A 53 10.62 4.82 24.23
CA VAL A 53 11.10 5.74 25.26
C VAL A 53 9.87 5.98 26.14
N VAL A 54 9.72 5.14 27.17
CA VAL A 54 8.88 5.45 28.31
C VAL A 54 9.72 6.40 29.17
N ASP A 55 9.81 7.66 28.75
CA ASP A 55 10.28 8.70 29.66
C ASP A 55 9.08 9.29 30.38
N SER A 56 9.24 9.31 31.70
CA SER A 56 8.30 9.74 32.73
C SER A 56 8.10 11.25 32.75
#